data_AF-A0A136JJI1-F1
#
_entry.id   AF-A0A136JJI1-F1
#
_cell.length_a   1.000
_cell.length_b   1.000
_cell.length_c   1.000
_cell.angle_alpha   90.00
_cell.angle_beta   90.00
_cell.angle_gamma   90.00
#
_symmetry.space_group_name_H-M   'P 1'
#
loop_
_entity.id
_entity.type
_entity.pdbx_description
1 polymer ?
#
loop_
_entity_poly.entity_id
_entity_poly.type
_entity_poly.pdbx_seq_one_letter_code
_entity_poly.pdbx_strand_id
1 'polypeptide(L)'
;MVRIQGFQGMQYLRDGTAAEQRDYAFFNEQYATSSHGTEHDMHPSAIVRPKDDDDVIRVLHWAVENDVAVAIRTGGHQYSGASSTNGKNIQ
;
A
#
# COMPACT_ATOMS: atom_id res chain seq x y z
N MET A 1 10.39 -4.04 9.21
CA MET A 1 9.10 -4.61 8.77
C MET A 1 8.09 -3.47 8.75
N VAL A 2 7.40 -3.26 7.64
CA VAL A 2 6.39 -2.21 7.52
C VAL A 2 5.18 -2.61 8.36
N ARG A 3 4.92 -1.90 9.47
CA ARG A 3 3.72 -2.08 10.30
C ARG A 3 3.46 -0.82 11.11
N ILE A 4 2.33 -0.19 10.82
CA ILE A 4 1.92 1.10 11.38
C ILE A 4 1.20 0.81 12.70
N GLN A 5 1.71 1.36 13.80
CA GLN A 5 1.19 1.11 15.15
C GLN A 5 -0.09 1.93 15.40
N GLY A 6 -1.06 1.33 16.12
CA GLY A 6 -2.33 1.98 16.45
C GLY A 6 -3.32 2.17 15.29
N PHE A 7 -2.96 1.77 14.06
CA PHE A 7 -3.82 1.82 12.89
C PHE A 7 -5.00 0.85 13.02
N GLN A 8 -6.23 1.33 12.82
CA GLN A 8 -7.49 0.63 13.05
C GLN A 8 -8.01 -0.10 11.79
N GLY A 9 -7.65 0.41 10.62
CA GLY A 9 -7.95 -0.18 9.32
C GLY A 9 -7.11 -1.42 9.01
N MET A 10 -7.21 -1.89 7.76
CA MET A 10 -6.51 -3.10 7.32
C MET A 10 -5.10 -2.79 6.80
N GLN A 11 -4.11 -3.59 7.19
CA GLN A 11 -2.74 -3.52 6.67
C GLN A 11 -2.37 -4.87 6.05
N TYR A 12 -2.08 -4.90 4.74
CA TYR A 12 -1.66 -6.09 4.01
C TYR A 12 -0.18 -5.95 3.68
N LEU A 13 0.65 -6.83 4.23
CA LEU A 13 2.10 -6.73 4.17
C LEU A 13 2.65 -7.74 3.17
N ARG A 14 3.40 -7.28 2.17
CA ARG A 14 4.01 -8.18 1.17
C ARG A 14 4.93 -9.21 1.82
N ASP A 15 5.72 -8.75 2.78
CA ASP A 15 6.72 -9.56 3.48
C ASP A 15 6.21 -10.02 4.86
N GLY A 16 4.88 -10.20 4.99
CA GLY A 16 4.19 -10.66 6.19
C GLY A 16 4.17 -12.17 6.39
N THR A 17 3.32 -12.66 7.29
CA THR A 17 3.01 -14.09 7.45
C THR A 17 2.35 -14.67 6.19
N ALA A 18 2.37 -16.00 6.04
CA ALA A 18 1.76 -16.67 4.88
C ALA A 18 0.24 -16.42 4.71
N ALA A 19 -0.46 -15.94 5.75
CA ALA A 19 -1.84 -15.47 5.63
C ALA A 19 -1.88 -14.05 5.04
N GLU A 20 -1.14 -13.12 5.64
CA GLU A 20 -1.04 -11.73 5.18
C GLU A 20 -0.50 -11.62 3.74
N GLN A 21 0.38 -12.55 3.32
CA GLN A 21 0.87 -12.65 1.94
C GLN A 21 -0.22 -13.00 0.93
N ARG A 22 -1.20 -13.85 1.31
CA ARG A 22 -2.34 -14.18 0.43
C ARG A 22 -3.30 -13.00 0.32
N ASP A 23 -3.59 -12.34 1.43
CA ASP A 23 -4.42 -11.15 1.44
C ASP A 23 -3.75 -10.03 0.65
N TYR A 24 -2.44 -9.82 0.84
CA TYR A 24 -1.64 -8.90 0.05
C TYR A 24 -1.70 -9.23 -1.44
N ALA A 25 -1.51 -10.49 -1.86
CA ALA A 25 -1.57 -10.87 -3.26
C ALA A 25 -2.93 -10.55 -3.89
N PHE A 26 -4.02 -10.91 -3.20
CA PHE A 26 -5.40 -10.60 -3.63
C PHE A 26 -5.64 -9.10 -3.76
N PHE A 27 -5.25 -8.30 -2.75
CA PHE A 27 -5.45 -6.86 -2.81
C PHE A 27 -4.50 -6.19 -3.81
N ASN A 28 -3.26 -6.66 -3.99
CA ASN A 28 -2.34 -6.13 -5.00
C ASN A 28 -2.88 -6.38 -6.41
N GLU A 29 -3.42 -7.56 -6.70
CA GLU A 29 -4.11 -7.82 -7.97
C GLU A 29 -5.30 -6.86 -8.18
N GLN A 30 -6.14 -6.68 -7.16
CA GLN A 30 -7.30 -5.78 -7.25
C GLN A 30 -6.91 -4.30 -7.44
N TYR A 31 -5.77 -3.87 -6.91
CA TYR A 31 -5.50 -2.46 -6.63
C TYR A 31 -4.22 -1.88 -7.22
N ALA A 32 -3.25 -2.71 -7.60
CA ALA A 32 -1.95 -2.32 -8.14
C ALA A 32 -1.70 -2.97 -9.51
N THR A 33 -2.77 -3.21 -10.29
CA THR A 33 -2.67 -3.80 -11.63
C THR A 33 -2.92 -2.75 -12.72
N SER A 34 -2.02 -2.68 -13.69
CA SER A 34 -2.21 -1.96 -14.95
C SER A 34 -1.42 -2.66 -16.07
N SER A 35 -1.61 -2.25 -17.33
CA SER A 35 -0.75 -2.69 -18.45
C SER A 35 0.73 -2.33 -18.26
N HIS A 36 1.03 -1.39 -17.37
CA HIS A 36 2.38 -0.92 -17.03
C HIS A 36 2.90 -1.51 -15.70
N GLY A 37 2.24 -2.52 -15.13
CA GLY A 37 2.55 -3.07 -13.80
C GLY A 37 4.01 -3.50 -13.61
N THR A 38 4.60 -4.13 -14.63
CA THR A 38 6.02 -4.54 -14.62
C THR A 38 6.97 -3.35 -14.83
N GLU A 39 6.58 -2.37 -15.66
CA GLU A 39 7.40 -1.21 -16.03
C GLU A 39 7.53 -0.20 -14.88
N HIS A 40 6.51 -0.13 -14.02
CA HIS A 40 6.45 0.77 -12.87
C HIS A 40 6.64 0.06 -11.51
N ASP A 41 6.92 -1.25 -11.51
CA ASP A 41 7.03 -2.10 -10.31
C ASP A 41 5.84 -1.88 -9.35
N MET A 42 4.62 -2.18 -9.78
CA MET A 42 3.40 -1.95 -8.96
C MET A 42 3.22 -3.01 -7.85
N HIS A 43 4.20 -3.10 -6.95
CA HIS A 43 4.26 -4.04 -5.85
C HIS A 43 4.62 -3.32 -4.53
N PRO A 44 3.75 -2.44 -4.01
CA PRO A 44 3.98 -1.72 -2.74
C PRO A 44 4.41 -2.67 -1.61
N SER A 45 5.30 -2.22 -0.73
CA SER A 45 5.75 -3.00 0.43
C SER A 45 4.61 -3.35 1.40
N ALA A 46 3.60 -2.48 1.48
CA ALA A 46 2.33 -2.72 2.14
C ALA A 46 1.19 -1.96 1.45
N ILE A 47 0.00 -2.56 1.48
CA ILE A 47 -1.26 -1.90 1.11
C ILE A 47 -2.04 -1.61 2.40
N VAL A 48 -2.40 -0.35 2.63
CA VAL A 48 -3.15 0.08 3.82
C VAL A 48 -4.53 0.59 3.41
N ARG A 49 -5.54 0.28 4.22
CA ARG A 49 -6.92 0.73 4.02
C ARG A 49 -7.39 1.45 5.28
N PRO A 50 -7.17 2.78 5.38
CA PRO A 50 -7.61 3.58 6.51
C PRO A 50 -9.10 3.41 6.78
N LYS A 51 -9.46 3.36 8.07
CA LYS A 51 -10.85 3.32 8.51
C LYS A 51 -11.46 4.73 8.64
N ASP A 52 -10.63 5.69 9.02
CA ASP A 52 -10.99 7.08 9.34
C ASP A 52 -9.80 8.02 9.04
N ASP A 53 -10.01 9.32 9.18
CA ASP A 53 -8.97 10.35 8.96
C ASP A 53 -7.78 10.20 9.92
N ASP A 54 -8.06 9.65 11.10
CA ASP A 54 -7.11 9.41 12.19
C ASP A 54 -6.08 8.34 11.77
N ASP A 55 -6.52 7.29 11.08
CA ASP A 55 -5.65 6.32 10.40
C ASP A 55 -4.79 6.96 9.29
N VAL A 56 -5.35 7.88 8.49
CA VAL A 56 -4.60 8.58 7.43
C VAL A 56 -3.46 9.42 8.02
N ILE A 57 -3.75 10.16 9.10
CA ILE A 57 -2.75 10.96 9.84
C ILE A 57 -1.62 10.06 10.35
N ARG A 58 -1.94 8.90 10.94
CA ARG A 58 -0.93 7.93 11.41
C ARG A 58 -0.05 7.38 10.28
N VAL A 59 -0.63 7.10 9.11
CA VAL A 59 0.13 6.65 7.92
C VAL A 59 1.14 7.70 7.49
N LEU A 60 0.72 8.96 7.40
CA LEU A 60 1.60 10.05 6.95
C LEU A 60 2.73 10.33 7.95
N HIS A 61 2.45 10.31 9.26
CA HIS A 61 3.51 10.45 10.27
C HIS A 61 4.51 9.28 10.22
N TRP A 62 4.03 8.04 10.20
CA TRP A 62 4.89 6.86 10.09
C TRP A 62 5.75 6.89 8.81
N ALA A 63 5.18 7.31 7.69
CA ALA A 63 5.88 7.41 6.41
C ALA A 63 7.03 8.43 6.46
N VAL A 64 6.79 9.62 7.05
CA VAL A 64 7.83 10.65 7.27
C VAL A 64 8.92 10.16 8.23
N GLU A 65 8.55 9.49 9.32
CA GLU A 65 9.50 8.95 10.31
C GLU A 65 10.43 7.86 9.74
N ASN A 66 10.01 7.17 8.68
CA ASN A 66 10.72 6.01 8.11
C ASN A 66 11.34 6.30 6.72
N ASP A 67 11.25 7.52 6.20
CA ASP A 67 11.66 7.91 4.84
C ASP A 67 11.00 7.05 3.73
N VAL A 68 9.68 6.84 3.86
CA VAL A 68 8.86 6.00 2.97
C VAL A 68 7.87 6.87 2.20
N ALA A 69 7.78 6.71 0.88
CA ALA A 69 6.77 7.43 0.09
C ALA A 69 5.40 6.72 0.13
N VAL A 70 4.32 7.51 0.00
CA VAL A 70 2.93 7.02 0.02
C VAL A 70 2.25 7.31 -1.31
N ALA A 71 1.64 6.28 -1.92
CA ALA A 71 0.79 6.44 -3.10
C ALA A 71 -0.69 6.36 -2.73
N ILE A 72 -1.37 7.52 -2.73
CA ILE A 72 -2.79 7.60 -2.38
C ILE A 72 -3.65 7.12 -3.56
N ARG A 73 -4.67 6.30 -3.27
CA ARG A 73 -5.62 5.85 -4.28
C ARG A 73 -7.04 5.72 -3.74
N THR A 74 -7.99 6.12 -4.58
CA THR A 74 -9.43 5.98 -4.34
C THR A 74 -10.03 4.96 -5.31
N GLY A 75 -10.64 5.40 -6.41
CA GLY A 75 -11.23 4.54 -7.44
C GLY A 75 -10.21 3.83 -8.35
N GLY A 76 -8.96 4.31 -8.41
CA GLY A 76 -7.91 3.68 -9.23
C GLY A 76 -8.05 3.84 -10.75
N HIS A 77 -8.90 4.74 -11.25
CA HIS A 77 -9.10 5.02 -12.68
C HIS A 77 -7.91 5.72 -13.38
N GLN A 78 -6.69 5.58 -12.85
CA GLN A 78 -5.48 6.15 -13.43
C GLN A 78 -4.79 5.08 -14.29
N TYR A 79 -4.79 5.27 -15.61
CA TYR A 79 -4.43 4.22 -16.58
C TYR A 79 -2.97 3.74 -16.53
N SER A 80 -2.03 4.54 -16.03
CA SER A 80 -0.60 4.22 -15.99
C SER A 80 -0.11 3.77 -14.61
N GLY A 81 -1.01 3.40 -13.70
CA GLY A 81 -0.62 2.93 -12.36
C GLY A 81 -0.02 3.97 -11.41
N ALA A 82 -0.02 5.27 -11.75
CA ALA A 82 0.58 6.36 -10.96
C ALA A 82 -0.13 6.66 -9.62
N SER A 83 -1.13 5.86 -9.26
CA SER A 83 -1.75 5.82 -7.91
C SER A 83 -1.37 4.55 -7.14
N SER A 84 -0.31 3.88 -7.57
CA SER A 84 0.39 2.79 -6.88
C SER A 84 1.87 3.13 -6.76
N THR A 85 2.67 2.22 -6.19
CA THR A 85 4.10 2.46 -5.94
C THR A 85 4.91 1.16 -5.87
N ASN A 86 6.23 1.31 -5.72
CA ASN A 86 7.21 0.26 -5.77
C ASN A 86 7.49 -0.42 -4.43
N GLY A 87 8.32 -1.47 -4.51
CA GLY A 87 8.58 -2.36 -3.38
C GLY A 87 9.29 -1.80 -2.15
N LYS A 88 9.61 -0.50 -2.12
CA LYS A 88 10.14 0.22 -0.94
C LYS A 88 9.12 1.13 -0.25
N ASN A 89 7.98 1.36 -0.90
CA ASN A 89 6.99 2.37 -0.54
C ASN A 89 5.65 1.73 -0.14
N ILE A 90 4.68 2.52 0.33
CA ILE A 90 3.34 2.04 0.73
C ILE A 90 2.21 2.69 -0.09
N GLN A 91 1.06 2.03 -0.10
CA GLN A 91 -0.15 2.46 -0.83
C GLN A 91 -1.39 2.38 0.06
#